data_AF-A0AAN8TYC3-F1
#
_entry.id   AF-A0AAN8TYC3-F1
#
_cell.length_a   1.000
_cell.length_b   1.000
_cell.length_c   1.000
_cell.angle_alpha   90.00
_cell.angle_beta   90.00
_cell.angle_gamma   90.00
#
_symmetry.space_group_name_H-M   'P 1'
#
loop_
_entity.id
_entity.type
_entity.pdbx_description
1 polymer ?
#
loop_
_entity_poly.entity_id
_entity_poly.type
_entity_poly.pdbx_seq_one_letter_code
_entity_poly.pdbx_strand_id
1 'polypeptide(L)'
;MAYNGRIWLGWRPHIQVHVLQVSEQFLHCKVETTAFTTMLTIVYAKNEAQLRKSLWSDLIQIGRNIQEPWHLSGDFNAVLTAEHRVGSQVTQIET
;
A
#
# COMPACT_ATOMS: atom_id res chain seq x y z
N MET A 1 -13.44 3.69 -4.35
CA MET A 1 -13.45 2.51 -3.46
C MET A 1 -12.56 1.45 -4.08
N ALA A 2 -11.66 0.84 -3.31
CA ALA A 2 -10.80 -0.24 -3.82
C ALA A 2 -11.56 -1.57 -3.95
N TYR A 3 -10.93 -2.58 -4.53
CA TYR A 3 -11.48 -3.92 -4.74
C TYR A 3 -12.09 -4.49 -3.44
N ASN A 4 -13.31 -5.02 -3.52
CA ASN A 4 -14.12 -5.49 -2.39
C ASN A 4 -14.39 -4.45 -1.27
N GLY A 5 -14.17 -3.15 -1.50
CA GLY A 5 -14.53 -2.08 -0.55
C GLY A 5 -13.66 -2.01 0.71
N ARG A 6 -12.46 -2.63 0.71
CA ARG A 6 -11.61 -2.73 1.91
C ARG A 6 -10.77 -1.48 2.19
N ILE A 7 -10.51 -0.67 1.17
CA ILE A 7 -9.73 0.57 1.28
C ILE A 7 -10.61 1.76 0.88
N TRP A 8 -10.70 2.71 1.80
CA TRP A 8 -11.37 3.99 1.63
C TRP A 8 -10.33 5.11 1.67
N LEU A 9 -10.39 5.99 0.68
CA LEU A 9 -9.55 7.18 0.61
C LEU A 9 -10.49 8.40 0.63
N GLY A 10 -10.29 9.28 1.61
CA GLY A 10 -11.00 10.54 1.71
C GLY A 10 -10.03 11.71 1.50
N TRP A 11 -10.47 12.73 0.77
CA TRP A 11 -9.66 13.91 0.47
C TRP A 11 -10.51 15.18 0.44
N ARG A 12 -9.84 16.34 0.49
CA ARG A 12 -10.50 17.65 0.39
C ARG A 12 -10.87 17.97 -1.06
N PRO A 13 -11.95 18.73 -1.35
CA PRO A 13 -12.41 18.96 -2.72
C PRO A 13 -11.40 19.60 -3.69
N HIS A 14 -10.43 20.37 -3.18
CA HIS A 14 -9.39 21.00 -4.00
C HIS A 14 -8.23 20.06 -4.35
N ILE A 15 -8.18 18.86 -3.78
CA ILE A 15 -7.19 17.84 -4.08
C ILE A 15 -7.74 16.97 -5.20
N GLN A 16 -6.98 16.84 -6.29
CA GLN A 16 -7.30 15.92 -7.36
C GLN A 16 -6.65 14.57 -7.07
N VAL A 17 -7.45 13.50 -7.13
CA VAL A 17 -6.98 12.14 -6.89
C VAL A 17 -7.37 11.29 -8.10
N HIS A 18 -6.36 10.80 -8.81
CA HIS A 18 -6.52 9.94 -9.97
C HIS A 18 -6.12 8.52 -9.59
N VAL A 19 -7.09 7.62 -9.50
CA VAL A 19 -6.81 6.20 -9.26
C VAL A 19 -6.14 5.62 -10.49
N LEU A 20 -4.92 5.10 -10.33
CA LEU A 20 -4.13 4.51 -11.41
C LEU A 20 -4.24 2.99 -11.41
N GLN A 21 -4.23 2.38 -10.23
CA GLN A 21 -4.33 0.93 -10.08
C GLN A 21 -5.05 0.58 -8.78
N VAL A 22 -5.89 -0.46 -8.88
CA VAL A 22 -6.59 -1.05 -7.74
C VAL A 22 -6.23 -2.53 -7.72
N SER A 23 -5.87 -3.04 -6.54
CA SER A 23 -5.72 -4.47 -6.31
C SER A 23 -6.47 -4.89 -5.05
N GLU A 24 -6.45 -6.17 -4.74
CA GLU A 24 -7.02 -6.69 -3.49
C GLU A 24 -6.25 -6.22 -2.23
N GLN A 25 -5.00 -5.75 -2.42
CA GLN A 25 -4.07 -5.44 -1.33
C GLN A 25 -3.63 -3.98 -1.31
N PHE A 26 -3.93 -3.18 -2.33
CA PHE A 26 -3.60 -1.77 -2.34
C PHE A 26 -4.48 -0.93 -3.28
N LEU A 27 -4.45 0.38 -3.05
CA LEU A 27 -4.95 1.42 -3.94
C LEU A 27 -3.79 2.34 -4.31
N HIS A 28 -3.45 2.44 -5.59
CA HIS A 28 -2.42 3.33 -6.09
C HIS A 28 -3.04 4.47 -6.89
N CYS A 29 -2.65 5.70 -6.56
CA CYS A 29 -3.20 6.90 -7.14
C CYS A 29 -2.14 7.99 -7.31
N LYS A 30 -2.39 8.85 -8.29
CA LYS A 30 -1.70 10.14 -8.44
C LYS A 30 -2.52 11.18 -7.69
N VAL A 31 -1.86 11.95 -6.83
CA VAL A 31 -2.45 13.02 -6.03
C VAL A 31 -1.86 14.35 -6.49
N GLU A 32 -2.75 15.27 -6.85
CA GLU A 32 -2.38 16.56 -7.43
C GLU A 32 -3.06 17.70 -6.70
N THR A 33 -2.27 18.73 -6.43
CA THR A 33 -2.73 20.03 -5.95
C THR A 33 -2.15 21.11 -6.86
N THR A 34 -2.49 22.38 -6.63
CA THR A 34 -1.87 23.50 -7.36
C THR A 34 -0.37 23.66 -7.05
N ALA A 35 0.12 23.09 -5.95
CA ALA A 35 1.49 23.28 -5.49
C ALA A 35 2.41 22.07 -5.74
N PHE A 36 1.85 20.86 -5.80
CA PHE A 36 2.64 19.64 -5.98
C PHE A 36 1.83 18.49 -6.57
N THR A 37 2.58 17.56 -7.16
CA THR A 37 2.11 16.26 -7.64
C THR A 37 2.90 15.16 -6.94
N THR A 38 2.22 14.12 -6.48
CA THR A 38 2.84 12.97 -5.82
C THR A 38 2.10 11.68 -6.13
N MET A 39 2.81 10.56 -6.02
CA MET A 39 2.22 9.24 -6.07
C MET A 39 1.90 8.77 -4.65
N LEU A 40 0.73 8.18 -4.47
CA LEU A 40 0.28 7.61 -3.19
C LEU A 40 -0.18 6.18 -3.40
N THR A 41 0.39 5.25 -2.64
CA THR A 41 -0.12 3.88 -2.54
C THR A 41 -0.55 3.59 -1.11
N ILE A 42 -1.82 3.25 -0.94
CA ILE A 42 -2.41 2.84 0.33
C ILE A 42 -2.51 1.32 0.32
N VAL A 43 -1.86 0.67 1.26
CA VAL A 43 -1.75 -0.78 1.36
C VAL A 43 -2.64 -1.30 2.47
N TYR A 44 -3.36 -2.37 2.17
CA TYR A 44 -4.02 -3.23 3.15
C TYR A 44 -3.74 -4.67 2.77
N ALA A 45 -2.58 -5.15 3.22
CA ALA A 45 -2.00 -6.41 2.79
C ALA A 45 -2.72 -7.62 3.41
N LYS A 46 -2.60 -8.78 2.75
CA LYS A 46 -3.09 -10.06 3.29
C LYS A 46 -2.24 -10.51 4.48
N ASN A 47 -2.88 -11.22 5.40
CA ASN A 47 -2.23 -11.75 6.61
C ASN A 47 -1.19 -12.83 6.30
N GLU A 48 -1.43 -13.63 5.25
CA GLU A 48 -0.52 -14.71 4.84
C GLU A 48 0.66 -14.16 4.03
N ALA A 49 1.88 -14.47 4.48
CA ALA A 49 3.13 -14.00 3.85
C ALA A 49 3.24 -14.42 2.37
N GLN A 50 2.82 -15.64 2.04
CA GLN A 50 2.84 -16.13 0.67
C GLN A 50 1.97 -15.28 -0.27
N LEU A 51 0.82 -14.79 0.23
CA LEU A 51 -0.09 -13.95 -0.56
C LEU A 51 0.39 -12.50 -0.67
N ARG A 52 1.31 -12.05 0.21
CA ARG A 52 1.96 -10.74 0.09
C ARG A 52 3.04 -10.69 -0.99
N LYS A 53 3.52 -11.82 -1.50
CA LYS A 53 4.52 -11.85 -2.59
C LYS A 53 4.07 -11.10 -3.83
N SER A 54 2.78 -11.22 -4.19
CA SER A 54 2.22 -10.45 -5.31
C SER A 54 2.19 -8.94 -5.02
N LEU A 55 1.78 -8.55 -3.81
CA LEU A 55 1.84 -7.15 -3.37
C LEU A 55 3.26 -6.57 -3.53
N TRP A 56 4.29 -7.28 -3.05
CA TRP A 56 5.67 -6.80 -3.19
C TRP A 56 6.13 -6.69 -4.64
N SER A 57 5.79 -7.67 -5.49
CA SER A 57 6.09 -7.61 -6.93
C SER A 57 5.45 -6.39 -7.59
N ASP A 58 4.17 -6.13 -7.28
CA ASP A 58 3.41 -5.01 -7.83
C ASP A 58 4.04 -3.67 -7.38
N LEU A 59 4.39 -3.55 -6.09
CA LEU A 59 5.04 -2.36 -5.55
C LEU A 59 6.41 -2.11 -6.20
N ILE A 60 7.22 -3.14 -6.43
CA ILE A 60 8.51 -3.01 -7.13
C ILE A 60 8.28 -2.53 -8.57
N GLN A 61 7.29 -3.09 -9.27
CA GLN A 61 6.97 -2.67 -10.63
C GLN A 61 6.50 -1.21 -10.69
N ILE A 62 5.63 -0.81 -9.76
CA ILE A 62 5.17 0.57 -9.62
C ILE A 62 6.37 1.49 -9.37
N GLY A 63 7.20 1.18 -8.37
CA GLY A 63 8.35 2.01 -7.97
C GLY A 63 9.38 2.20 -9.09
N ARG A 64 9.55 1.24 -10.00
CA ARG A 64 10.43 1.37 -11.17
C ARG A 64 9.97 2.42 -12.18
N ASN A 65 8.68 2.76 -12.19
CA ASN A 65 8.08 3.65 -13.17
C ASN A 65 7.72 5.04 -12.61
N ILE A 66 7.82 5.24 -11.29
CA ILE A 66 7.51 6.51 -10.66
C ILE A 66 8.67 7.50 -10.81
N GLN A 67 8.35 8.74 -11.18
CA GLN A 67 9.32 9.84 -11.28
C GLN A 67 9.07 10.93 -10.22
N GLU A 68 7.83 11.02 -9.73
CA GLU A 68 7.40 11.95 -8.69
C GLU A 68 7.70 11.41 -7.28
N PRO A 69 7.65 12.24 -6.22
CA PRO A 69 7.70 11.73 -4.85
C PRO A 69 6.64 10.65 -4.63
N TRP A 70 7.04 9.54 -3.99
CA TRP A 70 6.16 8.40 -3.75
C TRP A 70 5.94 8.16 -2.26
N HIS A 71 4.69 8.23 -1.84
CA HIS A 71 4.26 7.87 -0.49
C HIS A 71 3.66 6.48 -0.48
N LEU A 72 4.21 5.63 0.38
CA LEU A 72 3.67 4.32 0.71
C LEU A 72 3.11 4.36 2.13
N SER A 73 1.87 3.95 2.34
CA SER A 73 1.23 3.99 3.65
C SER A 73 0.21 2.86 3.81
N GLY A 74 -0.18 2.58 5.05
CA GLY A 74 -1.19 1.57 5.38
C GLY A 74 -0.63 0.41 6.20
N ASP A 75 -1.36 -0.70 6.19
CA ASP A 75 -1.03 -1.90 6.96
C ASP A 75 -0.48 -2.98 6.02
N PHE A 76 0.78 -3.33 6.24
CA PHE A 76 1.50 -4.33 5.45
C PHE A 76 1.36 -5.75 6.01
N ASN A 77 0.75 -5.91 7.20
CA ASN A 77 0.66 -7.19 7.91
C ASN A 77 2.01 -7.95 7.96
N ALA A 78 3.12 -7.20 7.97
CA ALA A 78 4.48 -7.70 7.98
C ALA A 78 5.11 -7.33 9.32
N VAL A 79 5.65 -8.35 10.01
CA VAL A 79 6.34 -8.16 11.27
C VAL A 79 7.73 -7.61 10.97
N LEU A 80 8.00 -6.36 11.32
CA LEU A 80 9.29 -5.70 11.05
C LEU A 80 10.42 -6.24 11.94
N THR A 81 10.10 -6.65 13.17
CA THR A 81 11.02 -7.33 14.09
C THR A 81 10.25 -8.34 14.93
N ALA A 82 10.87 -9.47 15.30
CA ALA A 82 10.26 -10.52 16.13
C ALA A 82 9.77 -10.00 17.51
N GLU A 83 10.22 -8.82 17.91
CA GLU A 83 9.96 -8.15 19.19
C GLU A 83 8.62 -7.41 19.22
N HIS A 84 7.96 -7.20 18.08
CA HIS A 84 6.69 -6.45 17.99
C HIS A 84 5.42 -7.27 18.28
N ARG A 85 5.54 -8.51 18.76
CA ARG A 85 4.39 -9.33 19.18
C ARG A 85 4.56 -9.89 20.59
N VAL A 86 3.72 -9.42 21.52
CA VAL A 86 3.46 -10.09 22.80
C VAL A 86 2.42 -11.18 22.54
N GLY A 87 2.82 -12.46 22.49
CA GLY A 87 1.88 -13.59 22.67
C GLY A 87 1.94 -14.78 21.71
N SER A 88 2.78 -14.83 20.67
CA SER A 88 2.84 -16.00 19.77
C SER A 88 4.22 -16.23 19.14
N GLN A 89 4.64 -17.50 19.06
CA GLN A 89 5.94 -17.92 18.51
C GLN A 89 6.05 -17.61 17.01
N VAL A 90 7.19 -17.06 16.61
CA VAL A 90 7.54 -16.78 15.21
C VAL A 90 8.02 -18.07 14.56
N THR A 91 7.27 -18.58 13.58
CA THR A 91 7.81 -19.51 12.59
C THR A 91 8.37 -18.72 11.41
N GLN A 92 9.54 -19.12 10.90
CA GLN A 92 10.31 -18.52 9.78
C GLN A 92 9.54 -18.36 8.44
N ILE A 93 8.25 -18.66 8.40
CA ILE A 93 7.36 -18.59 7.24
C ILE A 93 6.74 -17.19 7.09
N GLU A 94 6.84 -16.33 8.12
CA GLU A 94 6.11 -15.05 8.19
C GLU A 94 6.91 -13.79 7.79
N THR A 95 8.23 -13.92 7.61
CA THR A 95 9.12 -12.86 7.11
C THR A 95 9.26 -12.87 5.61
#